data_AF-A0A3E0VDU1-F1
#
_entry.id   AF-A0A3E0VDU1-F1
#
_cell.length_a   1.000
_cell.length_b   1.000
_cell.length_c   1.000
_cell.angle_alpha   90.00
_cell.angle_beta   90.00
_cell.angle_gamma   90.00
#
_symmetry.space_group_name_H-M   'P 1'
#
loop_
_entity.id
_entity.type
_entity.pdbx_description
1 polymer ?
#
loop_
_entity_poly.entity_id
_entity_poly.type
_entity_poly.pdbx_seq_one_letter_code
_entity_poly.pdbx_strand_id
1 'polypeptide(L)'
;MTLLPATDSSARETRLRRAITLPQPATDPRGLAASHRDGVSSADAASRWQVSSRANLERVFTRIITALSLSAHGQTAAKQFTIFLRHSAPHISRVEADQPSSIFGQPVHSASRPIGTALIVSAPSCDPFIVTENIAAALVARNCVELALFEQPEPELSAVIAALQQILPEGVFSVLHDRAGWGGRGPETAIIILTPDQWFLTNRDRVRSGVPVSPRAMVGFYSR
;
A
#
# COMPACT_ATOMS: atom_id res chain seq x y z
N MET A 1 38.65 -22.31 21.71
CA MET A 1 37.61 -21.35 22.13
C MET A 1 37.71 -20.15 21.22
N THR A 2 36.87 -20.08 20.18
CA THR A 2 36.89 -18.99 19.21
C THR A 2 35.74 -18.04 19.56
N LEU A 3 36.08 -16.80 19.89
CA LEU A 3 35.15 -15.73 20.25
C LEU A 3 34.37 -15.30 18.99
N LEU A 4 33.04 -15.32 19.07
CA LEU A 4 32.14 -14.68 18.12
C LEU A 4 32.21 -13.15 18.28
N PRO A 5 32.29 -12.35 17.21
CA PRO A 5 32.10 -10.91 17.32
C PRO A 5 30.62 -10.57 17.44
N ALA A 6 30.30 -9.78 18.46
CA ALA A 6 28.98 -9.23 18.71
C ALA A 6 28.75 -7.97 17.86
N THR A 7 27.47 -7.73 17.55
CA THR A 7 26.80 -6.45 17.23
C THR A 7 26.86 -5.87 15.81
N ASP A 8 25.88 -6.25 14.97
CA ASP A 8 25.45 -5.54 13.74
C ASP A 8 24.13 -4.76 13.94
N SER A 9 23.59 -4.76 15.16
CA SER A 9 22.29 -4.13 15.49
C SER A 9 22.40 -2.61 15.69
N SER A 10 23.51 -2.13 16.24
CA SER A 10 23.74 -0.69 16.52
C SER A 10 23.94 0.14 15.23
N ALA A 11 24.57 -0.44 14.21
CA ALA A 11 24.75 0.21 12.92
C ALA A 11 23.43 0.39 12.14
N ARG A 12 22.51 -0.58 12.27
CA ARG A 12 21.17 -0.52 11.66
C ARG A 12 20.28 0.53 12.33
N GLU A 13 20.32 0.62 13.67
CA GLU A 13 19.51 1.60 14.41
C GLU A 13 19.98 3.04 14.18
N THR A 14 21.29 3.24 14.03
CA THR A 14 21.89 4.57 13.74
C THR A 14 21.53 5.08 12.33
N ARG A 15 21.35 4.17 11.35
CA ARG A 15 20.89 4.52 10.00
C ARG A 15 19.41 4.90 9.96
N LEU A 16 18.57 4.24 10.76
CA LEU A 16 17.14 4.58 10.92
C LEU A 16 16.96 5.97 11.56
N ARG A 17 17.75 6.32 12.58
CA ARG A 17 17.65 7.63 13.24
C ARG A 17 18.09 8.81 12.36
N ARG A 18 19.09 8.62 11.49
CA ARG A 18 19.48 9.65 10.50
C ARG A 18 18.47 9.84 9.38
N ALA A 19 17.62 8.85 9.09
CA ALA A 19 16.60 8.94 8.06
C ALA A 19 15.34 9.74 8.47
N ILE A 20 15.14 9.98 9.77
CA ILE A 20 13.92 10.62 10.33
C ILE A 20 14.12 12.13 10.63
N THR A 21 15.24 12.74 10.22
CA THR A 21 15.43 14.19 10.40
C THR A 21 14.78 14.94 9.23
N LEU A 22 13.57 15.47 9.47
CA LEU A 22 12.82 16.32 8.55
C LEU A 22 13.57 17.64 8.29
N PRO A 23 13.91 18.01 7.05
CA PRO A 23 14.30 19.38 6.74
C PRO A 23 13.06 20.28 6.64
N GLN A 24 13.14 21.48 7.22
CA GLN A 24 12.12 22.52 7.10
C GLN A 24 12.03 23.04 5.65
N PRO A 25 10.83 23.40 5.14
CA PRO A 25 10.65 23.79 3.76
C PRO A 25 11.21 25.19 3.49
N ALA A 26 12.11 25.28 2.50
CA ALA A 26 12.48 26.54 1.86
C ALA A 26 11.34 26.96 0.91
N THR A 27 10.86 28.19 1.06
CA THR A 27 9.85 28.80 0.20
C THR A 27 10.55 29.47 -0.98
N ASP A 28 10.21 29.08 -2.21
CA ASP A 28 10.46 29.94 -3.38
C ASP A 28 9.36 29.74 -4.45
N PRO A 29 8.62 30.78 -4.86
CA PRO A 29 7.54 30.67 -5.83
C PRO A 29 7.95 31.25 -7.18
N ARG A 30 8.07 30.43 -8.25
CA ARG A 30 7.94 30.89 -9.65
C ARG A 30 8.05 29.77 -10.70
N GLY A 31 7.03 29.72 -11.58
CA GLY A 31 7.09 29.24 -12.97
C GLY A 31 7.09 27.71 -13.16
N LEU A 32 6.48 27.11 -14.17
CA LEU A 32 5.81 27.58 -15.39
C LEU A 32 4.90 26.45 -15.89
N ALA A 33 3.87 26.83 -16.64
CA ALA A 33 2.89 25.95 -17.28
C ALA A 33 3.49 24.96 -18.28
N ALA A 34 2.85 23.80 -18.45
CA ALA A 34 2.96 22.99 -19.66
C ALA A 34 1.71 22.12 -19.92
N SER A 35 1.05 22.46 -21.03
CA SER A 35 0.50 21.55 -22.05
C SER A 35 -0.68 20.63 -21.74
N HIS A 36 -1.84 21.11 -22.16
CA HIS A 36 -3.09 20.38 -22.39
C HIS A 36 -2.90 19.34 -23.51
N ARG A 37 -2.91 18.05 -23.14
CA ARG A 37 -3.28 16.94 -24.03
C ARG A 37 -4.63 16.43 -23.53
N ASP A 38 -5.51 16.05 -24.44
CA ASP A 38 -6.76 15.30 -24.17
C ASP A 38 -6.44 13.90 -23.62
N GLY A 39 -5.85 13.86 -22.43
CA GLY A 39 -5.70 12.70 -21.59
C GLY A 39 -6.63 12.89 -20.40
N VAL A 40 -7.43 11.88 -20.09
CA VAL A 40 -8.14 11.88 -18.81
C VAL A 40 -7.11 12.08 -17.72
N SER A 41 -7.20 13.18 -16.97
CA SER A 41 -6.20 13.53 -15.97
C SER A 41 -6.02 12.37 -15.00
N SER A 42 -4.79 12.09 -14.55
CA SER A 42 -4.50 11.08 -13.52
C SER A 42 -5.42 11.24 -12.28
N ALA A 43 -5.77 12.49 -11.95
CA ALA A 43 -6.74 12.81 -10.89
C ALA A 43 -8.17 12.31 -11.18
N ASP A 44 -8.62 12.36 -12.43
CA ASP A 44 -9.94 11.87 -12.84
C ASP A 44 -10.00 10.34 -12.85
N ALA A 45 -8.90 9.68 -13.23
CA ALA A 45 -8.80 8.22 -13.16
C ALA A 45 -8.78 7.71 -11.71
N ALA A 46 -8.03 8.37 -10.82
CA ALA A 46 -8.04 8.13 -9.38
C ALA A 46 -9.44 8.31 -8.77
N SER A 47 -10.12 9.40 -9.10
CA SER A 47 -11.47 9.68 -8.61
C SER A 47 -12.48 8.61 -9.09
N ARG A 48 -12.41 8.22 -10.36
CA ARG A 48 -13.27 7.15 -10.92
C ARG A 48 -13.02 5.79 -10.28
N TRP A 49 -11.78 5.50 -9.89
CA TRP A 49 -11.44 4.27 -9.18
C TRP A 49 -12.12 4.18 -7.81
N GLN A 50 -12.03 5.26 -7.02
CA GLN A 50 -12.58 5.34 -5.67
C GLN A 50 -14.11 5.11 -5.64
N VAL A 51 -14.83 5.57 -6.66
CA VAL A 51 -16.29 5.39 -6.79
C VAL A 51 -16.70 4.22 -7.70
N SER A 52 -15.75 3.41 -8.19
CA SER A 52 -16.02 2.37 -9.19
C SER A 52 -17.01 1.29 -8.69
N SER A 53 -17.74 0.61 -9.57
CA SER A 53 -18.65 -0.45 -9.09
C SER A 53 -17.89 -1.68 -8.59
N ARG A 54 -18.50 -2.50 -7.72
CA ARG A 54 -17.92 -3.79 -7.31
C ARG A 54 -17.65 -4.69 -8.52
N ALA A 55 -18.55 -4.74 -9.49
CA ALA A 55 -18.36 -5.49 -10.73
C ALA A 55 -17.12 -5.01 -11.50
N ASN A 56 -16.82 -3.70 -11.47
CA ASN A 56 -15.58 -3.17 -12.05
C ASN A 56 -14.35 -3.64 -11.26
N LEU A 57 -14.39 -3.57 -9.93
CA LEU A 57 -13.32 -4.06 -9.06
C LEU A 57 -13.02 -5.55 -9.30
N GLU A 58 -14.05 -6.39 -9.34
CA GLU A 58 -13.94 -7.82 -9.62
C GLU A 58 -13.33 -8.10 -10.99
N ARG A 59 -13.77 -7.37 -12.02
CA ARG A 59 -13.20 -7.49 -13.36
C ARG A 59 -11.71 -7.12 -13.38
N VAL A 60 -11.34 -6.02 -12.74
CA VAL A 60 -9.94 -5.54 -12.70
C VAL A 60 -9.07 -6.53 -11.93
N PHE A 61 -9.49 -6.95 -10.73
CA PHE A 61 -8.76 -7.93 -9.94
C PHE A 61 -8.62 -9.27 -10.65
N THR A 62 -9.66 -9.74 -11.35
CA THR A 62 -9.58 -10.96 -12.16
C THR A 62 -8.50 -10.84 -13.22
N ARG A 63 -8.38 -9.69 -13.90
CA ARG A 63 -7.30 -9.45 -14.86
C ARG A 63 -5.93 -9.47 -14.19
N ILE A 64 -5.78 -8.86 -13.01
CA ILE A 64 -4.53 -8.85 -12.23
C ILE A 64 -4.14 -10.28 -11.86
N ILE A 65 -5.08 -11.05 -11.30
CA ILE A 65 -4.88 -12.45 -10.92
C ILE A 65 -4.44 -13.29 -12.12
N THR A 66 -5.09 -13.11 -13.28
CA THR A 66 -4.72 -13.81 -14.51
C THR A 66 -3.30 -13.44 -14.96
N ALA A 67 -2.96 -12.16 -15.02
CA ALA A 67 -1.62 -11.73 -15.42
C ALA A 67 -0.53 -12.25 -14.48
N LEU A 68 -0.78 -12.22 -13.16
CA LEU A 68 0.12 -12.78 -12.16
C LEU A 68 0.25 -14.30 -12.27
N SER A 69 -0.84 -15.01 -12.53
CA SER A 69 -0.82 -16.47 -12.69
C SER A 69 -0.03 -16.91 -13.93
N LEU A 70 0.06 -16.06 -14.95
CA LEU A 70 0.86 -16.28 -16.16
C LEU A 70 2.35 -15.90 -15.97
N SER A 71 2.68 -15.17 -14.91
CA SER A 71 4.07 -14.81 -14.58
C SER A 71 4.78 -15.92 -13.80
N ALA A 72 6.04 -16.18 -14.13
CA ALA A 72 6.88 -17.16 -13.45
C ALA A 72 6.99 -16.90 -11.93
N HIS A 73 6.91 -15.63 -11.51
CA HIS A 73 7.05 -15.21 -10.12
C HIS A 73 5.75 -14.68 -9.49
N GLY A 74 4.62 -14.78 -10.20
CA GLY A 74 3.37 -14.13 -9.77
C GLY A 74 2.38 -15.03 -9.02
N GLN A 75 2.63 -16.35 -8.90
CA GLN A 75 1.65 -17.29 -8.36
C GLN A 75 1.22 -17.01 -6.91
N THR A 76 2.18 -16.68 -6.04
CA THR A 76 1.89 -16.33 -4.64
C THR A 76 1.07 -15.06 -4.55
N ALA A 77 1.42 -14.03 -5.33
CA ALA A 77 0.66 -12.79 -5.40
C ALA A 77 -0.75 -13.00 -5.96
N ALA A 78 -0.92 -13.85 -7.00
CA ALA A 78 -2.23 -14.19 -7.54
C ALA A 78 -3.16 -14.79 -6.48
N LYS A 79 -2.63 -15.64 -5.60
CA LYS A 79 -3.37 -16.18 -4.44
C LYS A 79 -3.78 -15.06 -3.48
N GLN A 80 -2.89 -14.12 -3.18
CA GLN A 80 -3.21 -12.98 -2.31
C GLN A 80 -4.32 -12.11 -2.90
N PHE A 81 -4.20 -11.69 -4.16
CA PHE A 81 -5.26 -10.93 -4.82
C PHE A 81 -6.60 -11.68 -4.86
N THR A 82 -6.58 -13.00 -5.01
CA THR A 82 -7.79 -13.84 -4.93
C THR A 82 -8.41 -13.81 -3.54
N ILE A 83 -7.59 -13.93 -2.49
CA ILE A 83 -8.05 -13.85 -1.09
C ILE A 83 -8.72 -12.50 -0.84
N PHE A 84 -8.06 -11.38 -1.17
CA PHE A 84 -8.60 -10.05 -0.92
C PHE A 84 -9.84 -9.75 -1.77
N LEU A 85 -9.90 -10.23 -3.01
CA LEU A 85 -11.09 -10.04 -3.84
C LEU A 85 -12.34 -10.67 -3.22
N ARG A 86 -12.22 -11.84 -2.58
CA ARG A 86 -13.34 -12.48 -1.88
C ARG A 86 -13.88 -11.63 -0.72
N HIS A 87 -13.04 -10.76 -0.16
CA HIS A 87 -13.39 -9.85 0.93
C HIS A 87 -13.79 -8.46 0.43
N SER A 88 -14.01 -8.27 -0.88
CA SER A 88 -14.53 -7.01 -1.47
C SER A 88 -16.04 -6.80 -1.31
N ALA A 89 -16.71 -7.61 -0.48
CA ALA A 89 -18.16 -7.64 -0.30
C ALA A 89 -18.71 -6.42 0.48
N PRO A 90 -19.99 -6.03 0.29
CA PRO A 90 -20.52 -4.76 0.73
C PRO A 90 -20.90 -4.82 2.21
N HIS A 91 -20.47 -3.85 3.01
CA HIS A 91 -21.13 -3.58 4.30
C HIS A 91 -21.78 -2.20 4.30
N ILE A 92 -22.90 -2.13 3.57
CA ILE A 92 -24.13 -1.55 4.13
C ILE A 92 -25.12 -2.71 4.26
N SER A 93 -24.99 -3.46 5.33
CA SER A 93 -26.11 -4.14 5.98
C SER A 93 -25.93 -3.89 7.46
N ARG A 94 -26.81 -3.06 7.99
CA ARG A 94 -26.88 -2.49 9.34
C ARG A 94 -27.02 -3.54 10.47
N VAL A 95 -26.73 -4.82 10.18
CA VAL A 95 -26.96 -5.99 11.03
C VAL A 95 -25.63 -6.73 11.34
N GLU A 96 -24.54 -6.45 10.62
CA GLU A 96 -23.20 -6.99 10.91
C GLU A 96 -22.22 -5.93 11.46
N ALA A 97 -22.77 -4.84 12.02
CA ALA A 97 -21.99 -3.77 12.64
C ALA A 97 -21.28 -4.19 13.94
N ASP A 98 -21.39 -5.46 14.36
CA ASP A 98 -21.09 -5.87 15.74
C ASP A 98 -20.11 -7.03 15.88
N GLN A 99 -19.45 -7.46 14.79
CA GLN A 99 -18.22 -8.25 14.95
C GLN A 99 -17.00 -7.33 14.90
N PRO A 100 -16.37 -7.01 16.04
CA PRO A 100 -15.14 -6.24 16.07
C PRO A 100 -14.05 -7.07 15.39
N SER A 101 -13.75 -6.74 14.13
CA SER A 101 -12.53 -7.22 13.49
C SER A 101 -11.39 -6.45 14.11
N SER A 102 -10.57 -7.10 14.93
CA SER A 102 -9.45 -6.44 15.58
C SER A 102 -8.19 -6.59 14.75
N ILE A 103 -7.48 -5.48 14.56
CA ILE A 103 -6.06 -5.54 14.22
C ILE A 103 -5.31 -5.08 15.46
N PHE A 104 -4.49 -5.97 16.04
CA PHE A 104 -3.76 -5.69 17.29
C PHE A 104 -4.65 -5.41 18.51
N GLY A 105 -5.80 -6.08 18.62
CA GLY A 105 -6.76 -5.86 19.72
C GLY A 105 -7.49 -4.52 19.65
N GLN A 106 -7.21 -3.68 18.64
CA GLN A 106 -7.96 -2.47 18.36
C GLN A 106 -9.12 -2.78 17.43
N PRO A 107 -10.36 -2.39 17.78
CA PRO A 107 -11.49 -2.55 16.88
C PRO A 107 -11.24 -1.75 15.61
N VAL A 108 -11.23 -2.43 14.46
CA VAL A 108 -11.22 -1.77 13.17
C VAL A 108 -12.67 -1.61 12.75
N HIS A 109 -13.17 -0.39 12.91
CA HIS A 109 -14.46 -0.02 12.37
C HIS A 109 -14.35 -0.01 10.84
N SER A 110 -14.98 -0.99 10.20
CA SER A 110 -15.15 -1.02 8.75
C SER A 110 -16.07 0.14 8.38
N ALA A 111 -15.48 1.28 8.02
CA ALA A 111 -16.24 2.39 7.51
C ALA A 111 -16.15 2.40 5.97
N SER A 112 -17.12 3.05 5.35
CA SER A 112 -17.57 2.72 3.99
C SER A 112 -16.85 3.47 2.88
N ARG A 113 -15.84 4.28 3.20
CA ARG A 113 -15.16 5.14 2.23
C ARG A 113 -13.65 4.87 2.15
N PRO A 114 -13.04 5.03 0.96
CA PRO A 114 -11.59 4.99 0.84
C PRO A 114 -10.95 6.14 1.62
N ILE A 115 -9.71 5.94 2.07
CA ILE A 115 -8.87 6.99 2.64
C ILE A 115 -8.55 8.07 1.59
N GLY A 116 -8.43 7.65 0.33
CA GLY A 116 -7.97 8.45 -0.80
C GLY A 116 -6.76 7.77 -1.43
N THR A 117 -5.58 8.08 -0.91
CA THR A 117 -4.30 7.49 -1.33
C THR A 117 -3.59 6.79 -0.16
N ALA A 118 -3.10 5.58 -0.41
CA ALA A 118 -2.22 4.84 0.48
C ALA A 118 -0.78 4.90 -0.04
N LEU A 119 0.08 5.65 0.65
CA LEU A 119 1.52 5.64 0.42
C LEU A 119 2.14 4.49 1.22
N ILE A 120 2.49 3.41 0.53
CA ILE A 120 3.15 2.24 1.10
C ILE A 120 4.65 2.39 0.91
N VAL A 121 5.36 2.55 2.03
CA VAL A 121 6.79 2.72 2.11
C VAL A 121 7.41 1.39 2.54
N SER A 122 7.98 0.65 1.58
CA SER A 122 8.62 -0.63 1.85
C SER A 122 10.06 -0.42 2.25
N ALA A 123 10.39 -0.64 3.52
CA ALA A 123 11.78 -0.61 3.97
C ALA A 123 12.62 -1.70 3.29
N PRO A 124 13.96 -1.53 3.26
CA PRO A 124 14.89 -2.55 2.79
C PRO A 124 14.61 -3.95 3.36
N SER A 125 14.77 -4.97 2.52
CA SER A 125 14.57 -6.39 2.87
C SER A 125 13.17 -6.75 3.39
N CYS A 126 12.16 -5.90 3.18
CA CYS A 126 10.78 -6.24 3.53
C CYS A 126 10.27 -7.38 2.64
N ASP A 127 9.56 -8.33 3.24
CA ASP A 127 9.01 -9.48 2.54
C ASP A 127 8.05 -9.04 1.40
N PRO A 128 8.29 -9.43 0.13
CA PRO A 128 7.40 -9.18 -1.00
C PRO A 128 5.96 -9.59 -0.75
N PHE A 129 5.73 -10.64 0.04
CA PHE A 129 4.41 -11.09 0.43
C PHE A 129 3.65 -10.01 1.21
N ILE A 130 4.28 -9.43 2.23
CA ILE A 130 3.68 -8.41 3.10
C ILE A 130 3.35 -7.15 2.28
N VAL A 131 4.26 -6.75 1.39
CA VAL A 131 4.04 -5.60 0.50
C VAL A 131 2.84 -5.85 -0.42
N THR A 132 2.78 -7.05 -1.02
CA THR A 132 1.68 -7.46 -1.91
C THR A 132 0.33 -7.50 -1.18
N GLU A 133 0.32 -8.02 0.05
CA GLU A 133 -0.87 -8.10 0.90
C GLU A 133 -1.46 -6.70 1.16
N ASN A 134 -0.60 -5.75 1.50
CA ASN A 134 -0.98 -4.37 1.76
C ASN A 134 -1.48 -3.64 0.51
N ILE A 135 -0.83 -3.85 -0.64
CA ILE A 135 -1.29 -3.30 -1.92
C ILE A 135 -2.68 -3.85 -2.28
N ALA A 136 -2.88 -5.17 -2.17
CA ALA A 136 -4.15 -5.80 -2.48
C ALA A 136 -5.27 -5.29 -1.56
N ALA A 137 -5.01 -5.20 -0.25
CA ALA A 137 -5.96 -4.65 0.71
C ALA A 137 -6.35 -3.20 0.40
N ALA A 138 -5.36 -2.34 0.13
CA ALA A 138 -5.58 -0.93 -0.19
C ALA A 138 -6.42 -0.75 -1.47
N LEU A 139 -6.14 -1.54 -2.51
CA LEU A 139 -6.88 -1.51 -3.77
C LEU A 139 -8.31 -2.05 -3.60
N VAL A 140 -8.53 -3.10 -2.79
CA VAL A 140 -9.89 -3.59 -2.49
C VAL A 140 -10.71 -2.56 -1.72
N ALA A 141 -10.07 -1.84 -0.81
CA ALA A 141 -10.65 -0.68 -0.13
C ALA A 141 -10.81 0.56 -1.04
N ARG A 142 -10.46 0.44 -2.34
CA ARG A 142 -10.60 1.44 -3.40
C ARG A 142 -9.73 2.68 -3.22
N ASN A 143 -8.63 2.53 -2.50
CA ASN A 143 -7.61 3.56 -2.47
C ASN A 143 -6.78 3.53 -3.76
N CYS A 144 -6.21 4.68 -4.09
CA CYS A 144 -5.04 4.75 -4.94
C CYS A 144 -3.82 4.32 -4.12
N VAL A 145 -2.83 3.72 -4.76
CA VAL A 145 -1.62 3.21 -4.10
C VAL A 145 -0.38 3.84 -4.70
N GLU A 146 0.45 4.41 -3.84
CA GLU A 146 1.80 4.82 -4.20
C GLU A 146 2.78 3.93 -3.45
N LEU A 147 3.67 3.26 -4.16
CA LEU A 147 4.66 2.35 -3.58
C LEU A 147 6.04 3.00 -3.61
N ALA A 148 6.60 3.30 -2.44
CA ALA A 148 7.97 3.76 -2.31
C ALA A 148 8.89 2.58 -1.98
N LEU A 149 9.92 2.39 -2.81
CA LEU A 149 10.93 1.34 -2.64
C LEU A 149 12.30 1.97 -2.40
N PHE A 150 13.05 1.42 -1.45
CA PHE A 150 14.44 1.84 -1.18
C PHE A 150 15.48 0.98 -1.89
N GLU A 151 15.07 -0.17 -2.41
CA GLU A 151 15.91 -1.16 -3.06
C GLU A 151 15.25 -1.61 -4.37
N GLN A 152 16.01 -2.27 -5.25
CA GLN A 152 15.41 -2.91 -6.42
C GLN A 152 14.45 -4.02 -5.94
N PRO A 153 13.21 -4.06 -6.45
CA PRO A 153 12.26 -5.08 -6.04
C PRO A 153 12.73 -6.46 -6.48
N GLU A 154 12.56 -7.44 -5.60
CA GLU A 154 12.77 -8.84 -5.93
C GLU A 154 11.86 -9.30 -7.10
N PRO A 155 12.16 -10.42 -7.78
CA PRO A 155 11.39 -10.86 -8.95
C PRO A 155 9.88 -11.01 -8.69
N GLU A 156 9.49 -11.44 -7.49
CA GLU A 156 8.08 -11.58 -7.10
C GLU A 156 7.37 -10.22 -7.04
N LEU A 157 7.95 -9.25 -6.32
CA LEU A 157 7.39 -7.90 -6.22
C LEU A 157 7.44 -7.16 -7.57
N SER A 158 8.49 -7.40 -8.36
CA SER A 158 8.61 -6.88 -9.72
C SER A 158 7.47 -7.36 -10.62
N ALA A 159 7.09 -8.64 -10.52
CA ALA A 159 5.95 -9.19 -11.26
C ALA A 159 4.62 -8.52 -10.85
N VAL A 160 4.45 -8.21 -9.56
CA VAL A 160 3.29 -7.47 -9.05
C VAL A 160 3.24 -6.06 -9.63
N ILE A 161 4.34 -5.32 -9.53
CA ILE A 161 4.43 -3.95 -10.06
C ILE A 161 4.09 -3.92 -11.55
N ALA A 162 4.68 -4.83 -12.34
CA ALA A 162 4.44 -4.90 -13.77
C ALA A 162 2.97 -5.20 -14.10
N ALA A 163 2.36 -6.18 -13.42
CA ALA A 163 0.96 -6.52 -13.63
C ALA A 163 0.02 -5.35 -13.28
N LEU A 164 0.29 -4.65 -12.17
CA LEU A 164 -0.52 -3.51 -11.73
C LEU A 164 -0.40 -2.34 -12.70
N GLN A 165 0.81 -1.97 -13.12
CA GLN A 165 1.03 -0.89 -14.09
C GLN A 165 0.41 -1.19 -15.46
N GLN A 166 0.35 -2.46 -15.86
CA GLN A 166 -0.27 -2.86 -17.12
C GLN A 166 -1.81 -2.78 -17.09
N ILE A 167 -2.44 -3.03 -15.94
CA ILE A 167 -3.88 -3.27 -15.85
C ILE A 167 -4.64 -2.10 -15.24
N LEU A 168 -4.05 -1.43 -14.26
CA LEU A 168 -4.70 -0.33 -13.57
C LEU A 168 -4.63 0.95 -14.40
N PRO A 169 -5.67 1.81 -14.32
CA PRO A 169 -5.61 3.13 -14.90
C PRO A 169 -4.44 3.94 -14.31
N GLU A 170 -3.89 4.84 -15.12
CA GLU A 170 -2.91 5.83 -14.65
C GLU A 170 -3.45 6.60 -13.45
N GLY A 171 -2.63 6.79 -12.42
CA GLY A 171 -3.03 7.45 -11.16
C GLY A 171 -3.62 6.54 -10.09
N VAL A 172 -3.99 5.29 -10.41
CA VAL A 172 -4.46 4.32 -9.40
C VAL A 172 -3.31 3.62 -8.70
N PHE A 173 -2.25 3.29 -9.43
CA PHE A 173 -1.03 2.71 -8.88
C PHE A 173 0.19 3.41 -9.45
N SER A 174 1.15 3.76 -8.61
CA SER A 174 2.44 4.30 -9.03
C SER A 174 3.58 3.82 -8.13
N VAL A 175 4.79 3.82 -8.67
CA VAL A 175 6.01 3.52 -7.91
C VAL A 175 6.84 4.79 -7.80
N LEU A 176 7.18 5.17 -6.57
CA LEU A 176 8.00 6.33 -6.26
C LEU A 176 9.45 5.87 -6.11
N HIS A 177 10.32 6.42 -6.96
CA HIS A 177 11.74 6.07 -7.01
C HIS A 177 12.65 7.05 -6.26
N ASP A 178 12.15 8.23 -5.88
CA ASP A 178 12.90 9.22 -5.11
C ASP A 178 12.36 9.38 -3.67
N ARG A 179 13.25 9.83 -2.78
CA ARG A 179 12.92 10.14 -1.37
C ARG A 179 12.23 11.50 -1.21
N ALA A 180 12.20 12.32 -2.27
CA ALA A 180 11.69 13.69 -2.21
C ALA A 180 10.16 13.74 -2.27
N GLY A 181 9.51 12.74 -2.87
CA GLY A 181 8.06 12.68 -3.04
C GLY A 181 7.22 12.29 -1.81
N TRP A 182 7.83 12.06 -0.65
CA TRP A 182 7.11 11.60 0.56
C TRP A 182 6.61 12.75 1.44
N GLY A 183 7.22 13.92 1.33
CA GLY A 183 6.84 15.12 2.08
C GLY A 183 5.74 15.91 1.39
N GLY A 184 4.78 16.44 2.16
CA GLY A 184 3.78 17.39 1.66
C GLY A 184 2.55 16.77 0.98
N ARG A 185 2.32 15.47 1.14
CA ARG A 185 1.08 14.83 0.68
C ARG A 185 -0.11 15.33 1.51
N GLY A 186 -1.19 15.71 0.83
CA GLY A 186 -2.38 16.31 1.45
C GLY A 186 -3.09 15.41 2.46
N PRO A 187 -4.13 15.91 3.14
CA PRO A 187 -4.83 15.21 4.24
C PRO A 187 -5.53 13.91 3.83
N GLU A 188 -5.59 13.61 2.52
CA GLU A 188 -6.19 12.39 1.96
C GLU A 188 -5.15 11.30 1.65
N THR A 189 -3.93 11.42 2.18
CA THR A 189 -2.89 10.38 2.08
C THR A 189 -2.63 9.75 3.44
N ALA A 190 -2.80 8.44 3.55
CA ALA A 190 -2.26 7.65 4.65
C ALA A 190 -0.86 7.15 4.30
N ILE A 191 0.08 7.29 5.21
CA ILE A 191 1.45 6.77 5.06
C ILE A 191 1.57 5.50 5.91
N ILE A 192 1.94 4.41 5.24
CA ILE A 192 2.13 3.08 5.80
C ILE A 192 3.60 2.71 5.58
N ILE A 193 4.34 2.44 6.65
CA ILE A 193 5.72 1.99 6.55
C ILE A 193 5.75 0.49 6.89
N LEU A 194 6.21 -0.31 5.94
CA LEU A 194 6.38 -1.74 6.09
C LEU A 194 7.87 -2.00 6.34
N THR A 195 8.17 -2.71 7.42
CA THR A 195 9.52 -3.19 7.71
C THR A 195 9.49 -4.71 7.86
N PRO A 196 10.65 -5.39 7.79
CA PRO A 196 10.70 -6.84 7.95
C PRO A 196 9.99 -7.33 9.22
N ASP A 197 10.13 -6.58 10.32
CA ASP A 197 9.68 -6.99 11.64
C ASP A 197 8.42 -6.25 12.14
N GLN A 198 8.01 -5.14 11.48
CA GLN A 198 7.01 -4.20 12.01
C GLN A 198 6.22 -3.48 10.92
N TRP A 199 4.98 -3.10 11.21
CA TRP A 199 4.16 -2.21 10.38
C TRP A 199 3.97 -0.87 11.14
N PHE A 200 4.02 0.25 10.43
CA PHE A 200 3.78 1.56 11.02
C PHE A 200 2.73 2.32 10.21
N LEU A 201 1.82 3.01 10.91
CA LEU A 201 0.88 3.95 10.29
C LEU A 201 1.05 5.32 10.95
N THR A 202 1.09 6.36 10.13
CA THR A 202 1.05 7.73 10.66
C THR A 202 -0.29 7.95 11.37
N ASN A 203 -0.25 8.35 12.65
CA ASN A 203 -1.40 8.57 13.56
C ASN A 203 -2.06 7.33 14.19
N ARG A 204 -1.42 6.14 14.20
CA ARG A 204 -1.88 4.99 15.01
C ARG A 204 -0.71 4.27 15.69
N ASP A 205 -1.00 3.54 16.77
CA ASP A 205 0.00 2.82 17.56
C ASP A 205 0.79 1.77 16.75
N ARG A 206 2.02 1.49 17.21
CA ARG A 206 2.99 0.60 16.56
C ARG A 206 2.50 -0.85 16.52
N VAL A 207 2.84 -1.53 15.43
CA VAL A 207 2.39 -2.89 15.14
C VAL A 207 3.59 -3.81 14.92
N ARG A 208 3.62 -4.96 15.61
CA ARG A 208 4.59 -6.04 15.34
C ARG A 208 4.13 -6.91 14.16
N SER A 209 5.03 -7.24 13.23
CA SER A 209 4.75 -8.26 12.21
C SER A 209 4.68 -9.63 12.91
N GLY A 210 3.73 -10.48 12.51
CA GLY A 210 3.60 -11.86 13.01
C GLY A 210 2.30 -12.21 13.74
N VAL A 211 1.37 -11.26 13.96
CA VAL A 211 0.00 -11.60 14.38
C VAL A 211 -0.82 -11.84 13.11
N PRO A 212 -1.51 -13.00 12.94
CA PRO A 212 -2.39 -13.21 11.79
C PRO A 212 -3.47 -12.13 11.77
N VAL A 213 -3.45 -11.29 10.75
CA VAL A 213 -4.49 -10.27 10.54
C VAL A 213 -5.49 -10.83 9.55
N SER A 214 -6.79 -10.78 9.86
CA SER A 214 -7.79 -11.24 8.89
C SER A 214 -7.81 -10.30 7.68
N PRO A 215 -7.99 -10.82 6.44
CA PRO A 215 -8.08 -9.97 5.25
C PRO A 215 -9.18 -8.89 5.36
N ARG A 216 -10.30 -9.21 6.02
CA ARG A 216 -11.38 -8.25 6.33
C ARG A 216 -10.88 -7.10 7.20
N ALA A 217 -10.10 -7.40 8.23
CA ALA A 217 -9.54 -6.39 9.10
C ALA A 217 -8.54 -5.50 8.34
N MET A 218 -7.66 -6.09 7.51
CA MET A 218 -6.76 -5.32 6.64
C MET A 218 -7.50 -4.41 5.66
N VAL A 219 -8.59 -4.85 5.02
CA VAL A 219 -9.40 -3.96 4.19
C VAL A 219 -9.99 -2.81 5.02
N GLY A 220 -10.48 -3.11 6.22
CA GLY A 220 -10.95 -2.09 7.17
C GLY A 220 -9.85 -1.11 7.60
N PHE A 221 -8.60 -1.55 7.71
CA PHE A 221 -7.46 -0.69 8.02
C PHE A 221 -7.23 0.39 6.96
N TYR A 222 -7.49 0.04 5.70
CA TYR A 222 -7.40 0.94 4.56
C TYR A 222 -8.70 1.70 4.26
N SER A 223 -9.66 1.72 5.20
CA SER A 223 -10.96 2.37 5.04
C SER A 223 -11.20 3.44 6.12
N ARG A 224 -12.04 4.44 5.81
CA ARG A 224 -12.47 5.54 6.70
C ARG A 224 -13.96 5.55 6.95
#